data_AF-A0AB74KHZ0-F1
#
_entry.id   AF-A0AB74KHZ0-F1
#
_cell.length_a   1.000
_cell.length_b   1.000
_cell.length_c   1.000
_cell.angle_alpha   90.00
_cell.angle_beta   90.00
_cell.angle_gamma   90.00
#
_symmetry.space_group_name_H-M   'P 1'
#
loop_
_entity.id
_entity.type
_entity.pdbx_description
1 polymer ?
#
loop_
_entity_poly.entity_id
_entity_poly.type
_entity_poly.pdbx_seq_one_letter_code
_entity_poly.pdbx_strand_id
1 'polypeptide(L)'
;MQISKGHEGGFIGLRRVLEFCLRLNVRCVSIYAFSIENFSRSQDEVSSLMDLASTKLDEICQHGDLIEQHNVRISVLGAKQLLNDEVRSKLEMIEKRTAGNDGAILNICMPYTSRDEMSSAMQVSGSDKKVYQKSLMTANSPPLDILIRTSGVNRFSDYLMWQASHQNTFIQVVDAFWPDIGISELINMNIFIPVISFCHFVIRDSPFNRNDKMLRSTIRNTHRITQLRTLSTEQQKPRKVSTSAWVIGGAISAFLGGYASGSMAPPTILTLLYPRPSPPAPPSHTPEGAAFTSNLESQLQELKHVKELRNDNEYYESRPYANLPDERRVNSLTAGALRAPGRLTLPPIVFSKWDESEAIITLHVGRGLCGHDGITHGGLIATLFDESLARTAILSLPNKIGVTANLKVNYRAPLKADQFVVIKSTLKKLDGRKAFVQASITDLEGKLYADADSLFIEPKYAYLLKNSGVTQAIGGKPEKFSNEERF
;
A
#
# COMPACT_ATOMS: atom_id res chain seq x y z
N MET A 1 18.45 4.39 25.04
CA MET A 1 17.95 5.61 25.72
C MET A 1 16.84 5.16 26.66
N GLN A 2 16.83 5.59 27.93
CA GLN A 2 15.72 5.28 28.84
C GLN A 2 14.42 5.83 28.23
N ILE A 3 13.33 5.05 28.20
CA ILE A 3 12.07 5.36 27.48
C ILE A 3 11.55 6.76 27.84
N SER A 4 11.62 7.12 29.13
CA SER A 4 11.28 8.46 29.66
C SER A 4 12.05 9.60 28.97
N LYS A 5 13.38 9.47 28.76
CA LYS A 5 14.20 10.48 28.05
C LYS A 5 13.83 10.62 26.58
N GLY A 6 13.33 9.54 25.95
CA GLY A 6 12.84 9.57 24.57
C GLY A 6 11.55 10.37 24.43
N HIS A 7 10.63 10.23 25.39
CA HIS A 7 9.39 11.01 25.41
C HIS A 7 9.63 12.49 25.71
N GLU A 8 10.57 12.81 26.59
CA GLU A 8 11.00 14.19 26.83
C GLU A 8 11.61 14.84 25.58
N GLY A 9 12.49 14.11 24.87
CA GLY A 9 13.02 14.55 23.57
C GLY A 9 11.92 14.74 22.51
N GLY A 10 10.90 13.88 22.53
CA GLY A 10 9.72 14.02 21.68
C GLY A 10 8.94 15.30 21.96
N PHE A 11 8.81 15.72 23.21
CA PHE A 11 8.18 16.99 23.56
C PHE A 11 8.98 18.21 23.06
N ILE A 12 10.31 18.15 23.13
CA ILE A 12 11.18 19.19 22.56
C ILE A 12 11.02 19.25 21.03
N GLY A 13 10.85 18.10 20.37
CA GLY A 13 10.46 18.01 18.96
C GLY A 13 9.14 18.73 18.69
N LEU A 14 8.10 18.46 19.48
CA LEU A 14 6.80 19.11 19.38
C LEU A 14 6.89 20.63 19.43
N ARG A 15 7.58 21.19 20.44
CA ARG A 15 7.71 22.64 20.60
C ARG A 15 8.35 23.30 19.36
N ARG A 16 9.41 22.69 18.83
CA ARG A 16 10.10 23.16 17.61
C ARG A 16 9.19 23.15 16.38
N VAL A 17 8.47 22.05 16.17
CA VAL A 17 7.54 21.91 15.03
C VAL A 17 6.39 22.90 15.14
N LEU A 18 5.80 23.01 16.33
CA LEU A 18 4.69 23.93 16.60
C LEU A 18 5.09 25.39 16.36
N GLU A 19 6.24 25.81 16.90
CA GLU A 19 6.79 27.15 16.66
C GLU A 19 6.99 27.44 15.17
N PHE A 20 7.54 26.48 14.43
CA PHE A 20 7.71 26.61 12.99
C PHE A 20 6.37 26.75 12.26
N CYS A 21 5.39 25.92 12.58
CA CYS A 21 4.04 25.99 12.01
C CYS A 21 3.37 27.34 12.29
N LEU A 22 3.44 27.82 13.53
CA LEU A 22 2.85 29.09 13.94
C LEU A 22 3.49 30.29 13.22
N ARG A 23 4.83 30.30 13.07
CA ARG A 23 5.56 31.34 12.30
C ARG A 23 5.20 31.34 10.81
N LEU A 24 4.74 30.21 10.28
CA LEU A 24 4.29 30.09 8.90
C LEU A 24 2.78 30.33 8.73
N ASN A 25 2.10 30.84 9.76
CA ASN A 25 0.66 31.08 9.77
C ASN A 25 -0.18 29.83 9.47
N VAL A 26 0.30 28.65 9.89
CA VAL A 26 -0.52 27.43 9.86
C VAL A 26 -1.66 27.58 10.87
N ARG A 27 -2.90 27.55 10.38
CA ARG A 27 -4.10 27.85 11.18
C ARG A 27 -4.50 26.74 12.14
N CYS A 28 -4.10 25.50 11.87
CA CYS A 28 -4.48 24.35 12.70
C CYS A 28 -3.37 23.30 12.68
N VAL A 29 -2.98 22.83 13.87
CA VAL A 29 -2.03 21.73 14.05
C VAL A 29 -2.70 20.69 14.94
N SER A 30 -2.73 19.44 14.48
CA SER A 30 -3.27 18.31 15.25
C SER A 30 -2.19 17.30 15.57
N ILE A 31 -2.00 16.99 16.85
CA ILE A 31 -0.95 16.08 17.32
C ILE A 31 -1.56 14.81 17.94
N TYR A 32 -0.94 13.67 17.63
CA TYR A 32 -1.33 12.39 18.23
C TYR A 32 -0.47 12.10 19.45
N ALA A 33 -0.96 12.49 20.63
CA ALA A 33 -0.19 12.40 21.87
C ALA A 33 -0.33 11.03 22.54
N PHE A 34 -1.54 10.47 22.58
CA PHE A 34 -1.79 9.18 23.22
C PHE A 34 -3.01 8.47 22.64
N SER A 35 -2.85 7.20 22.29
CA SER A 35 -3.93 6.36 21.78
C SER A 35 -4.66 5.63 22.90
N ILE A 36 -5.95 5.33 22.71
CA ILE A 36 -6.67 4.40 23.60
C ILE A 36 -5.95 3.05 23.67
N GLU A 37 -5.35 2.60 22.56
CA GLU A 37 -4.57 1.34 22.53
C GLU A 37 -3.32 1.40 23.43
N ASN A 38 -2.82 2.59 23.79
CA ASN A 38 -1.62 2.72 24.62
C ASN A 38 -1.86 2.38 26.09
N PHE A 39 -3.11 2.27 26.54
CA PHE A 39 -3.44 1.72 27.86
C PHE A 39 -3.07 0.23 28.02
N SER A 40 -2.79 -0.48 26.93
CA SER A 40 -2.31 -1.86 26.97
C SER A 40 -0.82 -2.00 27.38
N ARG A 41 -0.09 -0.89 27.52
CA ARG A 41 1.31 -0.89 27.98
C ARG A 41 1.39 -1.11 29.50
N SER A 42 2.61 -1.26 30.03
CA SER A 42 2.80 -1.44 31.48
C SER A 42 2.27 -0.21 32.25
N GLN A 43 1.70 -0.45 33.44
CA GLN A 43 1.16 0.62 34.27
C GLN A 43 2.22 1.68 34.62
N ASP A 44 3.46 1.26 34.85
CA ASP A 44 4.59 2.17 35.11
C ASP A 44 4.87 3.10 33.92
N GLU A 45 4.79 2.59 32.68
CA GLU A 45 4.98 3.41 31.47
C GLU A 45 3.80 4.36 31.27
N VAL A 46 2.57 3.88 31.45
CA VAL A 46 1.36 4.72 31.34
C VAL A 46 1.38 5.83 32.39
N SER A 47 1.69 5.53 33.65
CA SER A 47 1.81 6.54 34.71
C SER A 47 2.88 7.58 34.37
N SER A 48 4.07 7.13 33.93
CA SER A 48 5.15 8.03 33.53
C SER A 48 4.77 8.95 32.37
N LEU A 49 3.96 8.47 31.42
CA LEU A 49 3.45 9.26 30.30
C LEU A 49 2.42 10.31 30.75
N MET A 50 1.56 9.97 31.71
CA MET A 50 0.60 10.90 32.29
C MET A 50 1.29 11.99 33.12
N ASP A 51 2.29 11.64 33.91
CA ASP A 51 3.09 12.60 34.68
C ASP A 51 3.85 13.56 33.74
N LEU A 52 4.42 13.01 32.66
CA LEU A 52 5.06 13.81 31.62
C LEU A 52 4.05 14.74 30.94
N ALA A 53 2.87 14.23 30.54
CA ALA A 53 1.82 15.05 29.93
C ALA A 53 1.39 16.18 30.87
N SER A 54 1.18 15.89 32.16
CA SER A 54 0.83 16.86 33.21
C SER A 54 1.88 17.97 33.30
N THR A 55 3.16 17.60 33.44
CA THR A 55 4.29 18.54 33.54
C THR A 55 4.43 19.39 32.28
N LYS A 56 4.29 18.77 31.12
CA LYS A 56 4.52 19.42 29.83
C LYS A 56 3.37 20.33 29.41
N LEU A 57 2.13 19.98 29.72
CA LEU A 57 0.98 20.87 29.51
C LEU A 57 1.12 22.16 30.33
N ASP A 58 1.61 22.06 31.57
CA ASP A 58 1.93 23.24 32.37
C ASP A 58 3.02 24.08 31.71
N GLU A 59 4.09 23.46 31.18
CA GLU A 59 5.15 24.17 30.46
C GLU A 59 4.66 24.89 29.19
N ILE A 60 3.73 24.34 28.40
CA ILE A 60 3.23 25.07 27.22
C ILE A 60 2.36 26.27 27.66
N CYS A 61 1.72 26.19 28.82
CA CYS A 61 0.74 27.17 29.30
C CYS A 61 1.30 28.26 30.24
N GLN A 62 2.62 28.28 30.48
CA GLN A 62 3.27 29.32 31.27
C GLN A 62 3.27 30.68 30.54
N HIS A 63 3.33 31.77 31.31
CA HIS A 63 3.27 33.13 30.76
C HIS A 63 4.49 33.44 29.90
N GLY A 64 4.25 33.97 28.69
CA GLY A 64 5.30 34.30 27.72
C GLY A 64 5.61 33.22 26.67
N ASP A 65 4.90 32.08 26.70
CA ASP A 65 5.08 30.99 25.74
C ASP A 65 4.31 31.19 24.42
N LEU A 66 4.62 30.32 23.46
CA LEU A 66 4.10 30.28 22.08
C LEU A 66 2.57 30.42 21.97
N ILE A 67 1.82 29.91 22.94
CA ILE A 67 0.35 29.99 22.95
C ILE A 67 -0.11 31.44 23.06
N GLU A 68 0.44 32.19 24.00
CA GLU A 68 0.02 33.57 24.29
C GLU A 68 0.48 34.49 23.15
N GLN A 69 1.69 34.28 22.62
CA GLN A 69 2.24 35.08 21.52
C GLN A 69 1.45 34.92 20.21
N HIS A 70 0.98 33.71 19.90
CA HIS A 70 0.26 33.42 18.65
C HIS A 70 -1.27 33.31 18.83
N ASN A 71 -1.78 33.71 20.00
CA ASN A 71 -3.18 33.58 20.37
C ASN A 71 -3.77 32.20 20.04
N VAL A 72 -3.10 31.13 20.49
CA VAL A 72 -3.44 29.75 20.11
C VAL A 72 -4.62 29.25 20.94
N ARG A 73 -5.66 28.73 20.28
CA ARG A 73 -6.76 27.99 20.90
C ARG A 73 -6.42 26.52 21.02
N ILE A 74 -6.41 25.98 22.23
CA ILE A 74 -6.18 24.55 22.46
C ILE A 74 -7.51 23.81 22.52
N SER A 75 -7.57 22.67 21.83
CA SER A 75 -8.70 21.73 21.87
C SER A 75 -8.17 20.32 22.10
N VAL A 76 -8.74 19.61 23.08
CA VAL A 76 -8.31 18.26 23.42
C VAL A 76 -9.35 17.29 22.87
N LEU A 77 -8.91 16.38 22.01
CA LEU A 77 -9.76 15.45 21.29
C LEU A 77 -9.55 14.03 21.83
N GLY A 78 -10.62 13.35 22.21
CA GLY A 78 -10.56 11.96 22.68
C GLY A 78 -11.44 11.66 23.88
N ALA A 79 -11.31 10.44 24.39
CA ALA A 79 -12.04 9.89 25.52
C ALA A 79 -11.44 10.37 26.86
N LYS A 80 -11.61 11.67 27.18
CA LYS A 80 -11.07 12.33 28.38
C LYS A 80 -11.45 11.64 29.69
N GLN A 81 -12.56 10.91 29.71
CA GLN A 81 -13.03 10.10 30.84
C GLN A 81 -12.10 8.94 31.21
N LEU A 82 -11.18 8.55 30.31
CA LEU A 82 -10.18 7.50 30.58
C LEU A 82 -8.92 8.04 31.27
N LEU A 83 -8.77 9.36 31.39
CA LEU A 83 -7.64 9.99 32.06
C LEU A 83 -7.85 10.05 33.57
N ASN A 84 -6.75 10.13 34.33
CA ASN A 84 -6.81 10.40 35.76
C ASN A 84 -7.33 11.84 36.02
N ASP A 85 -7.83 12.08 37.22
CA ASP A 85 -8.48 13.35 37.59
C ASP A 85 -7.55 14.55 37.48
N GLU A 86 -6.26 14.38 37.76
CA GLU A 86 -5.27 15.43 37.70
C GLU A 86 -5.07 15.94 36.26
N VAL A 87 -4.75 15.03 35.33
CA VAL A 87 -4.52 15.39 33.91
C VAL A 87 -5.81 15.91 33.28
N ARG A 88 -6.95 15.29 33.58
CA ARG A 88 -8.26 15.74 33.09
C ARG A 88 -8.56 17.18 33.53
N SER A 89 -8.37 17.49 34.81
CA SER A 89 -8.63 18.84 35.35
C SER A 89 -7.73 19.90 34.69
N LYS A 90 -6.45 19.56 34.45
CA LYS A 90 -5.51 20.45 33.76
C LYS A 90 -5.91 20.71 32.31
N LEU A 91 -6.28 19.66 31.56
CA LEU A 91 -6.74 19.79 30.19
C LEU A 91 -7.99 20.68 30.08
N GLU A 92 -8.98 20.48 30.95
CA GLU A 92 -10.19 21.31 31.00
C GLU A 92 -9.88 22.77 31.33
N MET A 93 -8.95 23.02 32.26
CA MET A 93 -8.50 24.37 32.60
C MET A 93 -7.85 25.07 31.39
N ILE A 94 -7.01 24.34 30.64
CA ILE A 94 -6.31 24.87 29.46
C ILE A 94 -7.28 25.18 28.31
N GLU A 95 -8.22 24.27 28.04
CA GLU A 95 -9.27 24.51 27.03
C GLU A 95 -10.12 25.73 27.40
N LYS A 96 -10.50 25.87 28.68
CA LYS A 96 -11.26 27.05 29.14
C LYS A 96 -10.46 28.35 29.01
N ARG A 97 -9.18 28.34 29.41
CA ARG A 97 -8.31 29.52 29.35
C ARG A 97 -8.06 29.99 27.92
N THR A 98 -8.00 29.07 26.96
CA THR A 98 -7.71 29.37 25.54
C THR A 98 -8.96 29.39 24.65
N ALA A 99 -10.17 29.18 25.20
CA ALA A 99 -11.40 29.10 24.43
C ALA A 99 -11.74 30.37 23.64
N GLY A 100 -11.35 31.54 24.16
CA GLY A 100 -11.56 32.84 23.54
C GLY A 100 -10.50 33.22 22.49
N ASN A 101 -9.46 32.40 22.32
CA ASN A 101 -8.39 32.67 21.39
C ASN A 101 -8.85 32.41 19.94
N ASP A 102 -8.47 33.29 19.01
CA ASP A 102 -8.91 33.28 17.60
C ASP A 102 -7.77 33.15 16.59
N GLY A 103 -6.55 32.91 17.08
CA GLY A 103 -5.36 32.65 16.26
C GLY A 103 -5.34 31.24 15.71
N ALA A 104 -4.24 30.50 15.95
CA ALA A 104 -4.13 29.12 15.50
C ALA A 104 -4.85 28.13 16.43
N ILE A 105 -5.29 26.99 15.90
CA ILE A 105 -5.87 25.89 16.68
C ILE A 105 -4.79 24.83 16.91
N LEU A 106 -4.61 24.39 18.15
CA LEU A 106 -3.81 23.21 18.49
C LEU A 106 -4.74 22.10 19.02
N ASN A 107 -4.92 21.06 18.22
CA ASN A 107 -5.65 19.87 18.63
C ASN A 107 -4.69 18.85 19.27
N ILE A 108 -4.95 18.48 20.52
CA ILE A 108 -4.19 17.45 21.23
C ILE A 108 -5.06 16.19 21.31
N CYS A 109 -4.70 15.15 20.56
CA CYS A 109 -5.46 13.90 20.54
C CYS A 109 -4.97 12.94 21.63
N MET A 110 -5.73 12.83 22.73
CA MET A 110 -5.42 12.02 23.92
C MET A 110 -6.64 11.86 24.85
N PRO A 111 -6.96 10.62 25.30
CA PRO A 111 -6.73 9.35 24.64
C PRO A 111 -7.65 9.25 23.41
N TYR A 112 -7.09 9.03 22.23
CA TYR A 112 -7.84 9.15 20.98
C TYR A 112 -7.68 7.91 20.08
N THR A 113 -8.76 7.51 19.40
CA THR A 113 -8.72 6.67 18.20
C THR A 113 -9.79 7.13 17.21
N SER A 114 -9.52 7.00 15.91
CA SER A 114 -10.45 7.42 14.87
C SER A 114 -11.71 6.58 14.85
N ARG A 115 -11.62 5.27 15.12
CA ARG A 115 -12.79 4.39 15.22
C ARG A 115 -13.71 4.78 16.37
N ASP A 116 -13.17 5.18 17.52
CA ASP A 116 -13.96 5.64 18.65
C ASP A 116 -14.67 6.97 18.36
N GLU A 117 -13.95 7.92 17.73
CA GLU A 117 -14.55 9.17 17.22
C GLU A 117 -15.69 8.86 16.23
N MET A 118 -15.43 8.03 15.22
CA MET A 118 -16.39 7.69 14.17
C MET A 118 -17.62 6.98 14.73
N SER A 119 -17.45 6.10 15.72
CA SER A 119 -18.54 5.41 16.42
C SER A 119 -19.38 6.39 17.23
N SER A 120 -18.73 7.29 17.99
CA SER A 120 -19.41 8.31 18.79
C SER A 120 -20.20 9.28 17.90
N ALA A 121 -19.63 9.69 16.76
CA ALA A 121 -20.32 10.54 15.80
C ALA A 121 -21.53 9.84 15.17
N MET A 122 -21.40 8.55 14.83
CA MET A 122 -22.49 7.74 14.26
C MET A 122 -23.67 7.60 15.22
N GLN A 123 -23.41 7.42 16.52
CA GLN A 123 -24.45 7.31 17.54
C GLN A 123 -25.31 8.57 17.63
N VAL A 124 -24.72 9.75 17.39
CA VAL A 124 -25.43 11.03 17.40
C VAL A 124 -26.12 11.32 16.07
N SER A 125 -25.49 11.00 14.95
CA SER A 125 -25.99 11.39 13.62
C SER A 125 -27.00 10.44 13.01
N GLY A 126 -27.01 9.17 13.42
CA GLY A 126 -27.64 8.11 12.63
C GLY A 126 -27.12 8.14 11.19
N SER A 127 -28.02 8.13 10.21
CA SER A 127 -27.67 8.09 8.78
C SER A 127 -27.43 9.45 8.11
N ASP A 128 -27.55 10.59 8.83
CA ASP A 128 -27.38 11.92 8.23
C ASP A 128 -25.90 12.33 8.17
N LYS A 129 -25.37 12.45 6.94
CA LYS A 129 -23.97 12.83 6.67
C LYS A 129 -23.61 14.23 7.19
N LYS A 130 -24.52 15.21 7.14
CA LYS A 130 -24.24 16.58 7.62
C LYS A 130 -24.15 16.62 9.14
N VAL A 131 -25.03 15.88 9.81
CA VAL A 131 -24.98 15.75 11.27
C VAL A 131 -23.70 15.00 11.66
N TYR A 132 -23.38 13.90 10.97
CA TYR A 132 -22.16 13.13 11.20
C TYR A 132 -20.90 14.00 11.20
N GLN A 133 -20.72 14.83 10.16
CA GLN A 133 -19.54 15.70 10.06
C GLN A 133 -19.47 16.75 11.19
N LYS A 134 -20.62 17.22 11.68
CA LYS A 134 -20.69 18.14 12.83
C LYS A 134 -20.52 17.43 14.18
N SER A 135 -20.74 16.11 14.22
CA SER A 135 -20.59 15.28 15.41
C SER A 135 -19.17 14.75 15.63
N LEU A 136 -18.27 14.92 14.65
CA LEU A 136 -16.84 14.59 14.82
C LEU A 136 -16.18 15.53 15.83
N MET A 137 -15.19 15.02 16.57
CA MET A 137 -14.43 15.81 17.54
C MET A 137 -13.68 16.96 16.86
N THR A 138 -13.33 16.79 15.58
CA THR A 138 -12.68 17.83 14.76
C THR A 138 -13.65 18.83 14.11
N ALA A 139 -14.93 18.87 14.45
CA ALA A 139 -15.92 19.72 13.75
C ALA A 139 -15.59 21.22 13.74
N ASN A 140 -14.87 21.71 14.75
CA ASN A 140 -14.43 23.11 14.85
C ASN A 140 -13.06 23.38 14.19
N SER A 141 -12.45 22.37 13.56
CA SER A 141 -11.17 22.49 12.87
C SER A 141 -11.37 22.68 11.36
N PRO A 142 -10.45 23.37 10.67
CA PRO A 142 -10.43 23.37 9.21
C PRO A 142 -10.19 21.95 8.66
N PRO A 143 -10.51 21.70 7.37
CA PRO A 143 -10.19 20.44 6.71
C PRO A 143 -8.70 20.08 6.83
N LEU A 144 -8.40 18.79 6.89
CA LEU A 144 -7.03 18.30 7.00
C LEU A 144 -6.33 18.39 5.64
N ASP A 145 -5.34 19.29 5.52
CA ASP A 145 -4.56 19.41 4.30
C ASP A 145 -3.40 18.40 4.25
N ILE A 146 -2.72 18.17 5.38
CA ILE A 146 -1.49 17.38 5.45
C ILE A 146 -1.51 16.49 6.69
N LEU A 147 -1.25 15.21 6.52
CA LEU A 147 -1.00 14.25 7.59
C LEU A 147 0.45 13.78 7.54
N ILE A 148 1.23 14.05 8.60
CA ILE A 148 2.64 13.64 8.69
C ILE A 148 2.77 12.49 9.68
N ARG A 149 3.43 11.41 9.26
CA ARG A 149 3.81 10.28 10.12
C ARG A 149 5.30 10.04 10.06
N THR A 150 5.94 10.04 11.22
CA THR A 150 7.38 9.78 11.40
C THR A 150 7.69 8.28 11.52
N SER A 151 8.96 7.92 11.71
CA SER A 151 9.52 6.56 11.90
C SER A 151 9.48 5.63 10.69
N GLY A 152 9.20 6.13 9.49
CA GLY A 152 9.15 5.30 8.27
C GLY A 152 7.96 4.33 8.21
N VAL A 153 7.06 4.39 9.20
CA VAL A 153 5.94 3.46 9.32
C VAL A 153 4.76 3.90 8.46
N ASN A 154 4.36 3.06 7.49
CA ASN A 154 3.26 3.34 6.58
C ASN A 154 1.91 2.72 7.04
N ARG A 155 1.28 3.32 8.06
CA ARG A 155 -0.09 3.01 8.50
C ARG A 155 -0.72 4.24 9.18
N PHE A 156 -2.02 4.25 9.45
CA PHE A 156 -2.66 5.33 10.22
C PHE A 156 -2.55 5.15 11.74
N SER A 157 -2.48 3.92 12.24
CA SER A 157 -2.59 3.63 13.69
C SER A 157 -3.84 4.26 14.32
N ASP A 158 -4.97 4.13 13.62
CA ASP A 158 -6.27 4.63 14.08
C ASP A 158 -6.27 6.14 14.38
N TYR A 159 -5.61 6.94 13.53
CA TYR A 159 -5.52 8.39 13.67
C TYR A 159 -6.16 9.12 12.48
N LEU A 160 -7.09 10.03 12.79
CA LEU A 160 -7.77 10.95 11.86
C LEU A 160 -8.16 10.31 10.51
N MET A 161 -8.67 9.08 10.51
CA MET A 161 -8.91 8.31 9.28
C MET A 161 -10.04 8.93 8.44
N TRP A 162 -11.08 9.44 9.09
CA TRP A 162 -12.15 10.16 8.39
C TRP A 162 -11.63 11.44 7.75
N GLN A 163 -10.90 12.25 8.52
CA GLN A 163 -10.37 13.54 8.09
C GLN A 163 -9.33 13.36 6.97
N ALA A 164 -8.51 12.30 7.05
CA ALA A 164 -7.51 11.98 6.04
C ALA A 164 -8.06 11.36 4.75
N SER A 165 -9.34 10.97 4.74
CA SER A 165 -10.03 10.46 3.53
C SER A 165 -10.42 11.57 2.53
N HIS A 166 -10.22 12.84 2.90
CA HIS A 166 -10.57 13.97 2.05
C HIS A 166 -9.66 14.04 0.82
N GLN A 167 -10.22 14.39 -0.35
CA GLN A 167 -9.53 14.32 -1.65
C GLN A 167 -8.25 15.17 -1.75
N ASN A 168 -8.18 16.24 -0.97
CA ASN A 168 -7.05 17.18 -0.98
C ASN A 168 -6.05 16.92 0.16
N THR A 169 -6.20 15.83 0.94
CA THR A 169 -5.27 15.53 2.02
C THR A 169 -4.02 14.84 1.50
N PHE A 170 -2.86 15.41 1.79
CA PHE A 170 -1.55 14.81 1.51
C PHE A 170 -1.07 13.99 2.72
N ILE A 171 -0.78 12.71 2.51
CA ILE A 171 -0.24 11.84 3.55
C ILE A 171 1.26 11.67 3.31
N GLN A 172 2.07 12.17 4.25
CA GLN A 172 3.53 12.08 4.19
C GLN A 172 4.04 11.11 5.26
N VAL A 173 4.75 10.08 4.83
CA VAL A 173 5.56 9.23 5.72
C VAL A 173 7.01 9.72 5.66
N VAL A 174 7.61 9.91 6.83
CA VAL A 174 8.94 10.48 7.02
C VAL A 174 9.81 9.44 7.71
N ASP A 175 10.92 9.08 7.10
CA ASP A 175 11.91 8.15 7.64
C ASP A 175 12.87 8.86 8.61
N ALA A 176 12.31 9.45 9.67
CA ALA A 176 13.02 10.07 10.77
C ALA A 176 12.26 9.80 12.07
N PHE A 177 12.95 9.57 13.19
CA PHE A 177 12.29 9.43 14.49
C PHE A 177 11.74 10.79 14.96
N TRP A 178 10.63 10.77 15.71
CA TRP A 178 9.99 12.00 16.18
C TRP A 178 10.90 12.94 16.99
N PRO A 179 11.75 12.46 17.94
CA PRO A 179 12.66 13.35 18.66
C PRO A 179 13.70 14.05 17.76
N ASP A 180 14.03 13.42 16.63
CA ASP A 180 15.04 13.86 15.67
C ASP A 180 14.45 14.75 14.58
N ILE A 181 13.13 14.95 14.56
CA ILE A 181 12.50 15.81 13.54
C ILE A 181 12.93 17.27 13.72
N GLY A 182 13.46 17.85 12.66
CA GLY A 182 13.93 19.22 12.60
C GLY A 182 13.34 19.99 11.43
N ILE A 183 13.80 21.23 11.30
CA ILE A 183 13.39 22.15 10.24
C ILE A 183 13.85 21.62 8.87
N SER A 184 15.01 20.95 8.80
CA SER A 184 15.52 20.35 7.56
C SER A 184 14.56 19.31 6.99
N GLU A 185 14.02 18.44 7.82
CA GLU A 185 13.07 17.41 7.41
C GLU A 185 11.76 18.07 6.98
N LEU A 186 11.25 19.03 7.76
CA LEU A 186 10.01 19.76 7.43
C LEU A 186 10.11 20.56 6.12
N ILE A 187 11.28 21.12 5.79
CA ILE A 187 11.51 21.86 4.54
C ILE A 187 11.74 20.92 3.35
N ASN A 188 12.44 19.79 3.56
CA ASN A 188 12.70 18.80 2.52
C ASN A 188 11.45 18.01 2.14
N MET A 189 10.47 17.94 3.04
CA MET A 189 9.12 17.55 2.67
C MET A 189 8.60 18.57 1.65
N ASN A 190 8.38 18.14 0.40
CA ASN A 190 7.82 18.93 -0.72
C ASN A 190 6.41 19.55 -0.46
N ILE A 191 5.98 19.54 0.80
CA ILE A 191 4.73 20.00 1.38
C ILE A 191 4.56 21.53 1.27
N PHE A 192 5.65 22.30 1.13
CA PHE A 192 5.59 23.77 1.11
C PHE A 192 5.60 24.42 -0.29
N ILE A 193 5.42 23.70 -1.40
CA ILE A 193 5.44 24.32 -2.74
C ILE A 193 4.37 25.43 -2.94
N PRO A 194 3.16 25.36 -2.37
CA PRO A 194 2.21 26.49 -2.41
C PRO A 194 2.55 27.62 -1.41
N VAL A 195 3.34 27.34 -0.37
CA VAL A 195 3.64 28.23 0.76
C VAL A 195 5.03 28.89 0.64
N ILE A 196 5.92 28.38 -0.23
CA ILE A 196 7.28 28.89 -0.46
C ILE A 196 7.31 30.33 -1.02
N SER A 197 6.24 30.80 -1.67
CA SER A 197 6.12 32.23 -2.01
C SER A 197 6.05 33.14 -0.77
N PHE A 198 5.60 32.62 0.38
CA PHE A 198 5.50 33.34 1.65
C PHE A 198 6.73 33.12 2.56
N CYS A 199 7.30 31.91 2.57
CA CYS A 199 8.50 31.58 3.38
C CYS A 199 9.75 32.37 3.01
N HIS A 200 9.84 32.89 1.78
CA HIS A 200 10.98 33.68 1.30
C HIS A 200 11.19 34.99 2.08
N PHE A 201 10.15 35.48 2.79
CA PHE A 201 10.18 36.68 3.62
C PHE A 201 10.61 36.37 5.07
N VAL A 202 10.07 35.31 5.68
CA VAL A 202 10.25 35.00 7.12
C VAL A 202 11.63 34.39 7.44
N ILE A 203 12.24 33.63 6.51
CA ILE A 203 13.57 33.03 6.73
C ILE A 203 14.70 34.07 6.74
N ARG A 204 14.46 35.27 6.19
CA ARG A 204 15.48 36.33 6.10
C ARG A 204 15.74 37.05 7.44
N ASP A 205 14.78 37.04 8.37
CA ASP A 205 14.83 37.82 9.63
C ASP A 205 14.87 36.97 10.93
N SER A 206 15.05 35.64 10.84
CA SER A 206 15.18 34.79 12.03
C SER A 206 16.60 34.82 12.61
N PRO A 207 16.80 35.04 13.93
CA PRO A 207 18.12 35.08 14.58
C PRO A 207 18.77 33.70 14.75
N PHE A 208 18.08 32.61 14.40
CA PHE A 208 18.64 31.27 14.47
C PHE A 208 19.30 30.89 13.13
N ASN A 209 20.62 30.75 13.20
CA ASN A 209 21.47 29.91 12.34
C ASN A 209 22.22 30.58 11.16
N ARG A 210 23.41 31.12 11.46
CA ARG A 210 24.37 31.68 10.47
C ARG A 210 25.31 30.64 9.83
N ASN A 211 25.35 29.37 10.27
CA ASN A 211 26.47 28.46 9.95
C ASN A 211 26.17 27.23 9.07
N ASP A 212 24.93 27.02 8.61
CA ASP A 212 24.63 25.82 7.81
C ASP A 212 24.89 26.01 6.30
N LYS A 213 25.92 25.33 5.78
CA LYS A 213 26.34 25.39 4.36
C LYS A 213 25.31 24.73 3.43
N MET A 214 24.58 23.72 3.91
CA MET A 214 23.64 22.95 3.08
C MET A 214 22.35 23.76 2.83
N LEU A 215 21.90 24.51 3.82
CA LEU A 215 20.78 25.44 3.69
C LEU A 215 21.10 26.57 2.68
N ARG A 216 22.34 27.07 2.66
CA ARG A 216 22.80 28.09 1.69
C ARG A 216 22.88 27.58 0.25
N SER A 217 23.08 26.28 0.03
CA SER A 217 23.02 25.69 -1.32
C SER A 217 21.59 25.49 -1.80
N THR A 218 20.70 25.07 -0.90
CA THR A 218 19.28 24.90 -1.22
C THR A 218 18.63 26.26 -1.50
N ILE A 219 18.89 27.28 -0.67
CA ILE A 219 18.42 28.66 -0.89
C ILE A 219 18.95 29.24 -2.22
N ARG A 220 20.23 29.00 -2.59
CA ARG A 220 20.79 29.45 -3.87
C ARG A 220 20.13 28.79 -5.09
N ASN A 221 19.80 27.51 -4.99
CA ASN A 221 19.14 26.79 -6.08
C ASN A 221 17.68 27.22 -6.24
N THR A 222 16.98 27.50 -5.15
CA THR A 222 15.62 28.06 -5.18
C THR A 222 15.63 29.49 -5.73
N HIS A 223 16.63 30.32 -5.39
CA HIS A 223 16.76 31.68 -5.92
C HIS A 223 16.98 31.71 -7.44
N ARG A 224 17.65 30.68 -7.98
CA ARG A 224 17.82 30.50 -9.44
C ARG A 224 16.48 30.20 -10.14
N ILE A 225 15.62 29.42 -9.50
CA ILE A 225 14.28 29.08 -10.01
C ILE A 225 13.32 30.28 -9.87
N THR A 226 13.41 31.04 -8.78
CA THR A 226 12.60 32.26 -8.58
C THR A 226 13.05 33.40 -9.50
N GLN A 227 14.36 33.58 -9.76
CA GLN A 227 14.85 34.53 -10.76
C GLN A 227 14.39 34.18 -12.18
N LEU A 228 14.36 32.89 -12.54
CA LEU A 228 13.79 32.44 -13.82
C LEU A 228 12.29 32.74 -13.93
N ARG A 229 11.57 32.93 -12.82
CA ARG A 229 10.15 33.30 -12.79
C ARG A 229 9.90 34.80 -12.68
N THR A 230 10.70 35.57 -11.95
CA THR A 230 10.58 37.04 -11.92
C THR A 230 11.05 37.68 -13.22
N LEU A 231 11.98 37.06 -13.95
CA LEU A 231 12.32 37.46 -15.32
C LEU A 231 11.19 37.21 -16.33
N SER A 232 10.14 36.48 -15.96
CA SER A 232 8.97 36.22 -16.81
C SER A 232 7.80 37.18 -16.59
N THR A 233 7.89 38.10 -15.62
CA THR A 233 6.78 39.01 -15.24
C THR A 233 7.13 40.50 -15.22
N GLU A 234 8.28 40.90 -15.76
CA GLU A 234 8.54 42.31 -16.07
C GLU A 234 8.36 42.58 -17.57
N GLN A 235 7.50 43.54 -17.88
CA GLN A 235 7.24 44.07 -19.22
C GLN A 235 8.56 44.46 -19.92
N GLN A 236 9.10 43.56 -20.75
CA GLN A 236 10.12 43.92 -21.73
C GLN A 236 9.45 44.25 -23.07
N LYS A 237 9.66 45.49 -23.53
CA LYS A 237 9.35 45.96 -24.88
C LYS A 237 9.87 44.95 -25.93
N PRO A 238 9.13 44.71 -27.02
CA PRO A 238 9.41 43.59 -27.92
C PRO A 238 10.72 43.86 -28.68
N ARG A 239 11.74 43.02 -28.42
CA ARG A 239 12.87 42.85 -29.34
C ARG A 239 12.43 41.89 -30.44
N LYS A 240 12.41 42.38 -31.68
CA LYS A 240 12.14 41.55 -32.86
C LYS A 240 13.21 40.48 -33.00
N VAL A 241 12.85 39.23 -32.69
CA VAL A 241 13.64 38.05 -33.07
C VAL A 241 12.81 37.26 -34.06
N SER A 242 13.31 37.18 -35.29
CA SER A 242 12.74 36.37 -36.36
C SER A 242 13.10 34.91 -36.10
N THR A 243 12.22 34.18 -35.41
CA THR A 243 12.26 32.71 -35.35
C THR A 243 11.15 32.17 -36.24
N SER A 244 11.53 31.43 -37.29
CA SER A 244 10.64 30.88 -38.29
C SER A 244 9.54 30.02 -37.66
N ALA A 245 8.28 30.26 -38.04
CA ALA A 245 7.09 29.57 -37.53
C ALA A 245 7.17 28.04 -37.59
N TRP A 246 7.97 27.49 -38.50
CA TRP A 246 8.26 26.06 -38.63
C TRP A 246 8.94 25.44 -37.40
N VAL A 247 9.82 26.18 -36.72
CA VAL A 247 10.54 25.67 -35.54
C VAL A 247 9.61 25.61 -34.33
N ILE A 248 8.73 26.61 -34.17
CA ILE A 248 7.71 26.64 -33.11
C ILE A 248 6.65 25.57 -33.37
N GLY A 249 6.19 25.44 -34.62
CA GLY A 249 5.25 24.38 -35.03
C GLY A 249 5.80 22.98 -34.77
N GLY A 250 7.06 22.73 -35.16
CA GLY A 250 7.73 21.45 -34.91
C GLY A 250 7.86 21.11 -33.43
N ALA A 251 8.21 22.08 -32.58
CA ALA A 251 8.34 21.87 -31.14
C ALA A 251 7.00 21.58 -30.45
N ILE A 252 5.92 22.27 -30.84
CA ILE A 252 4.58 22.04 -30.30
C ILE A 252 4.05 20.67 -30.73
N SER A 253 4.23 20.30 -32.00
CA SER A 253 3.84 18.97 -32.49
C SER A 253 4.64 17.85 -31.83
N ALA A 254 5.93 18.03 -31.58
CA ALA A 254 6.75 17.06 -30.85
C ALA A 254 6.33 16.95 -29.37
N PHE A 255 5.96 18.04 -28.72
CA PHE A 255 5.48 18.04 -27.34
C PHE A 255 4.10 17.39 -27.22
N LEU A 256 3.14 17.75 -28.10
CA LEU A 256 1.82 17.13 -28.12
C LEU A 256 1.90 15.65 -28.52
N GLY A 257 2.76 15.29 -29.48
CA GLY A 257 3.02 13.90 -29.84
C GLY A 257 3.68 13.10 -28.71
N GLY A 258 4.64 13.70 -28.00
CA GLY A 258 5.29 13.13 -26.82
C GLY A 258 4.35 12.95 -25.63
N TYR A 259 3.45 13.91 -25.39
CA TYR A 259 2.44 13.84 -24.34
C TYR A 259 1.32 12.84 -24.68
N ALA A 260 0.86 12.82 -25.93
CA ALA A 260 -0.12 11.83 -26.39
C ALA A 260 0.45 10.41 -26.30
N SER A 261 1.67 10.18 -26.79
CA SER A 261 2.35 8.88 -26.66
C SER A 261 2.62 8.50 -25.21
N GLY A 262 3.09 9.43 -24.37
CA GLY A 262 3.32 9.20 -22.94
C GLY A 262 2.05 8.97 -22.11
N SER A 263 0.89 9.47 -22.53
CA SER A 263 -0.40 9.23 -21.88
C SER A 263 -1.07 7.93 -22.35
N MET A 264 -0.82 7.51 -23.59
CA MET A 264 -1.27 6.22 -24.13
C MET A 264 -0.41 5.05 -23.61
N ALA A 265 0.91 5.26 -23.43
CA ALA A 265 1.84 4.25 -22.91
C ALA A 265 2.76 4.85 -21.83
N PRO A 266 2.25 5.09 -20.61
CA PRO A 266 3.05 5.66 -19.53
C PRO A 266 4.23 4.75 -19.18
N PRO A 267 5.43 5.32 -18.94
CA PRO A 267 6.59 4.55 -18.51
C PRO A 267 6.28 3.66 -17.31
N THR A 268 6.83 2.44 -17.28
CA THR A 268 6.58 1.44 -16.23
C THR A 268 6.82 1.97 -14.81
N ILE A 269 7.75 2.92 -14.64
CA ILE A 269 8.04 3.53 -13.34
C ILE A 269 6.92 4.48 -12.86
N LEU A 270 6.27 5.20 -13.79
CA LEU A 270 5.16 6.12 -13.49
C LEU A 270 3.88 5.36 -13.14
N THR A 271 3.63 4.22 -13.78
CA THR A 271 2.50 3.33 -13.42
C THR A 271 2.69 2.60 -12.10
N LEU A 272 3.93 2.43 -11.65
CA LEU A 272 4.25 1.90 -10.31
C LEU A 272 3.97 2.93 -9.21
N LEU A 273 4.19 4.22 -9.49
CA LEU A 273 3.96 5.33 -8.55
C LEU A 273 2.50 5.81 -8.54
N TYR A 274 1.81 5.70 -9.68
CA TYR A 274 0.42 6.14 -9.88
C TYR A 274 -0.37 5.05 -10.63
N PRO A 275 -0.71 3.94 -9.97
CA PRO A 275 -1.52 2.91 -10.59
C PRO A 275 -2.92 3.46 -10.91
N ARG A 276 -3.41 3.18 -12.12
CA ARG A 276 -4.74 3.63 -12.55
C ARG A 276 -5.80 2.80 -11.81
N PRO A 277 -6.76 3.43 -11.12
CA PRO A 277 -7.86 2.73 -10.49
C PRO A 277 -8.59 1.86 -11.52
N SER A 278 -8.65 0.54 -11.30
CA SER A 278 -9.57 -0.32 -12.06
C SER A 278 -10.96 -0.24 -11.44
N PRO A 279 -12.04 -0.22 -12.23
CA PRO A 279 -13.32 -0.60 -11.69
C PRO A 279 -13.23 -2.01 -11.07
N PRO A 280 -13.93 -2.27 -9.95
CA PRO A 280 -13.96 -3.59 -9.34
C PRO A 280 -14.52 -4.61 -10.34
N ALA A 281 -14.02 -5.84 -10.28
CA ALA A 281 -14.54 -6.90 -11.13
C ALA A 281 -16.02 -7.18 -10.81
N PRO A 282 -16.83 -7.54 -11.81
CA PRO A 282 -18.25 -7.79 -11.62
C PRO A 282 -18.49 -8.96 -10.65
N PRO A 283 -19.55 -8.92 -9.82
CA PRO A 283 -19.84 -10.02 -8.90
C PRO A 283 -20.11 -11.34 -9.64
N SER A 284 -19.68 -12.47 -9.07
CA SER A 284 -19.77 -13.79 -9.73
C SER A 284 -21.18 -14.23 -10.12
N HIS A 285 -22.21 -13.75 -9.41
CA HIS A 285 -23.61 -14.13 -9.62
C HIS A 285 -24.34 -13.26 -10.66
N THR A 286 -23.68 -12.23 -11.22
CA THR A 286 -24.30 -11.37 -12.23
C THR A 286 -24.01 -11.89 -13.65
N PRO A 287 -24.87 -11.58 -14.63
CA PRO A 287 -24.60 -11.86 -16.04
C PRO A 287 -23.27 -11.25 -16.54
N GLU A 288 -22.91 -10.09 -15.99
CA GLU A 288 -21.64 -9.40 -16.26
C GLU A 288 -20.43 -10.22 -15.76
N GLY A 289 -20.53 -10.84 -14.58
CA GLY A 289 -19.51 -11.73 -14.03
C GLY A 289 -19.31 -13.00 -14.86
N ALA A 290 -20.42 -13.58 -15.35
CA ALA A 290 -20.38 -14.71 -16.27
C ALA A 290 -19.75 -14.32 -17.62
N ALA A 291 -20.12 -13.17 -18.19
CA ALA A 291 -19.55 -12.65 -19.43
C ALA A 291 -18.05 -12.35 -19.30
N PHE A 292 -17.63 -11.76 -18.17
CA PHE A 292 -16.22 -11.51 -17.87
C PHE A 292 -15.41 -12.81 -17.85
N THR A 293 -15.93 -13.84 -17.17
CA THR A 293 -15.28 -15.16 -17.08
C THR A 293 -15.19 -15.82 -18.45
N SER A 294 -16.27 -15.81 -19.24
CA SER A 294 -16.31 -16.40 -20.58
C SER A 294 -15.36 -15.71 -21.58
N ASN A 295 -15.28 -14.37 -21.54
CA ASN A 295 -14.34 -13.61 -22.35
C ASN A 295 -12.90 -13.97 -22.01
N LEU A 296 -12.57 -13.99 -20.72
CA LEU A 296 -11.22 -14.35 -20.28
C LEU A 296 -10.87 -15.79 -20.67
N GLU A 297 -11.82 -16.73 -20.62
CA GLU A 297 -11.62 -18.11 -21.08
C GLU A 297 -11.32 -18.12 -22.57
N SER A 298 -12.05 -17.35 -23.36
CA SER A 298 -11.81 -17.23 -24.81
C SER A 298 -10.41 -16.68 -25.09
N GLN A 299 -9.96 -15.67 -24.35
CA GLN A 299 -8.60 -15.13 -24.46
C GLN A 299 -7.54 -16.18 -24.13
N LEU A 300 -7.74 -16.97 -23.07
CA LEU A 300 -6.84 -18.05 -22.66
C LEU A 300 -6.67 -19.10 -23.76
N GLN A 301 -7.79 -19.48 -24.40
CA GLN A 301 -7.82 -20.46 -25.49
C GLN A 301 -7.13 -19.96 -26.77
N GLU A 302 -7.14 -18.64 -26.98
CA GLU A 302 -6.54 -17.99 -28.15
C GLU A 302 -5.03 -17.77 -28.03
N LEU A 303 -4.43 -17.97 -26.85
CA LEU A 303 -2.99 -17.81 -26.64
C LEU A 303 -2.17 -18.72 -27.58
N LYS A 304 -1.22 -18.12 -28.29
CA LYS A 304 -0.33 -18.81 -29.25
C LYS A 304 0.31 -20.06 -28.67
N HIS A 305 0.93 -19.94 -27.50
CA HIS A 305 1.59 -21.04 -26.80
C HIS A 305 0.63 -22.18 -26.41
N VAL A 306 -0.61 -21.86 -26.03
CA VAL A 306 -1.63 -22.87 -25.69
C VAL A 306 -2.00 -23.68 -26.93
N LYS A 307 -2.15 -23.02 -28.09
CA LYS A 307 -2.40 -23.69 -29.38
C LYS A 307 -1.21 -24.54 -29.83
N GLU A 308 0.01 -24.06 -29.63
CA GLU A 308 1.24 -24.80 -29.95
C GLU A 308 1.37 -26.06 -29.10
N LEU A 309 1.19 -25.97 -27.78
CA LEU A 309 1.30 -27.13 -26.89
C LEU A 309 0.20 -28.18 -27.10
N ARG A 310 -0.98 -27.79 -27.57
CA ARG A 310 -2.03 -28.76 -27.95
C ARG A 310 -1.67 -29.63 -29.14
N ASN A 311 -0.84 -29.10 -30.03
CA ASN A 311 -0.37 -29.81 -31.20
C ASN A 311 0.94 -30.59 -30.92
N ASP A 312 1.51 -30.42 -29.72
CA ASP A 312 2.71 -31.13 -29.28
C ASP A 312 2.34 -32.46 -28.62
N ASN A 313 2.71 -33.56 -29.26
CA ASN A 313 2.44 -34.91 -28.79
C ASN A 313 3.21 -35.28 -27.49
N GLU A 314 4.20 -34.49 -27.08
CA GLU A 314 4.90 -34.70 -25.81
C GLU A 314 4.02 -34.39 -24.59
N TYR A 315 2.98 -33.57 -24.75
CA TYR A 315 2.16 -33.09 -23.64
C TYR A 315 0.74 -33.64 -23.68
N TYR A 316 0.14 -33.79 -22.49
CA TYR A 316 -1.30 -33.93 -22.34
C TYR A 316 -1.88 -32.71 -21.60
N GLU A 317 -3.06 -32.27 -22.03
CA GLU A 317 -3.78 -31.16 -21.40
C GLU A 317 -4.61 -31.66 -20.22
N SER A 318 -4.68 -30.84 -19.17
CA SER A 318 -5.58 -31.02 -18.05
C SER A 318 -6.08 -29.68 -17.52
N ARG A 319 -7.26 -29.69 -16.88
CA ARG A 319 -7.88 -28.54 -16.22
C ARG A 319 -8.06 -28.82 -14.73
N PRO A 320 -7.05 -28.56 -13.89
CA PRO A 320 -7.13 -28.82 -12.45
C PRO A 320 -8.36 -28.16 -11.83
N TYR A 321 -9.03 -28.91 -10.96
CA TYR A 321 -10.23 -28.50 -10.21
C TYR A 321 -11.46 -28.10 -11.04
N ALA A 322 -11.44 -28.22 -12.37
CA ALA A 322 -12.59 -27.87 -13.21
C ALA A 322 -13.84 -28.69 -12.85
N ASN A 323 -13.64 -29.96 -12.50
CA ASN A 323 -14.72 -30.89 -12.13
C ASN A 323 -14.84 -31.09 -10.61
N LEU A 324 -14.26 -30.20 -9.80
CA LEU A 324 -14.33 -30.33 -8.34
C LEU A 324 -15.73 -29.93 -7.85
N PRO A 325 -16.46 -30.81 -7.12
CA PRO A 325 -17.79 -30.48 -6.57
C PRO A 325 -17.76 -29.25 -5.67
N ASP A 326 -18.85 -28.48 -5.68
CA ASP A 326 -18.97 -27.22 -4.93
C ASP A 326 -18.71 -27.42 -3.42
N GLU A 327 -19.21 -28.52 -2.85
CA GLU A 327 -19.02 -28.92 -1.45
C GLU A 327 -17.55 -29.14 -1.05
N ARG A 328 -16.70 -29.53 -2.01
CA ARG A 328 -15.25 -29.68 -1.78
C ARG A 328 -14.50 -28.39 -2.07
N ARG A 329 -15.04 -27.56 -2.97
CA ARG A 329 -14.43 -26.29 -3.37
C ARG A 329 -14.34 -25.31 -2.21
N VAL A 330 -15.32 -25.29 -1.30
CA VAL A 330 -15.29 -24.43 -0.10
C VAL A 330 -14.08 -24.70 0.81
N ASN A 331 -13.53 -25.91 0.77
CA ASN A 331 -12.35 -26.32 1.53
C ASN A 331 -11.05 -26.25 0.71
N SER A 332 -11.06 -25.56 -0.44
CA SER A 332 -9.88 -25.37 -1.29
C SER A 332 -9.49 -23.90 -1.35
N LEU A 333 -8.22 -23.60 -1.07
CA LEU A 333 -7.67 -22.26 -1.17
C LEU A 333 -7.69 -21.77 -2.63
N THR A 334 -7.11 -22.54 -3.55
CA THR A 334 -6.91 -22.15 -4.96
C THR A 334 -8.15 -22.38 -5.83
N ALA A 335 -8.91 -23.45 -5.58
CA ALA A 335 -10.15 -23.72 -6.32
C ALA A 335 -11.36 -22.96 -5.76
N GLY A 336 -11.34 -22.55 -4.48
CA GLY A 336 -12.45 -21.89 -3.79
C GLY A 336 -12.15 -20.46 -3.37
N ALA A 337 -11.48 -20.26 -2.24
CA ALA A 337 -11.35 -18.95 -1.60
C ALA A 337 -10.75 -17.86 -2.51
N LEU A 338 -9.79 -18.24 -3.36
CA LEU A 338 -9.12 -17.34 -4.31
C LEU A 338 -9.83 -17.24 -5.68
N ARG A 339 -10.99 -17.89 -5.84
CA ARG A 339 -11.73 -18.05 -7.09
C ARG A 339 -12.89 -17.07 -7.21
N ALA A 340 -12.77 -16.08 -8.11
CA ALA A 340 -13.84 -15.15 -8.47
C ALA A 340 -13.43 -14.33 -9.70
N PRO A 341 -14.36 -13.67 -10.41
CA PRO A 341 -14.02 -12.62 -11.37
C PRO A 341 -13.04 -11.60 -10.75
N GLY A 342 -11.98 -11.28 -11.49
CA GLY A 342 -10.92 -10.39 -11.03
C GLY A 342 -9.94 -11.00 -10.03
N ARG A 343 -10.05 -12.27 -9.67
CA ARG A 343 -9.07 -13.01 -8.85
C ARG A 343 -8.38 -14.09 -9.71
N LEU A 344 -8.24 -15.32 -9.21
CA LEU A 344 -8.01 -16.48 -10.06
C LEU A 344 -9.34 -16.85 -10.74
N THR A 345 -9.67 -16.16 -11.83
CA THR A 345 -10.98 -16.27 -12.49
C THR A 345 -11.17 -17.63 -13.18
N LEU A 346 -10.14 -18.20 -13.82
CA LEU A 346 -10.22 -19.40 -14.68
C LEU A 346 -9.35 -20.54 -14.17
N PRO A 347 -9.80 -21.81 -14.22
CA PRO A 347 -8.95 -22.90 -13.82
C PRO A 347 -7.74 -22.88 -14.75
N PRO A 348 -6.53 -23.12 -14.23
CA PRO A 348 -5.34 -23.09 -15.08
C PRO A 348 -5.48 -24.12 -16.22
N ILE A 349 -4.92 -23.80 -17.38
CA ILE A 349 -4.60 -24.84 -18.37
C ILE A 349 -3.24 -25.38 -18.02
N VAL A 350 -3.15 -26.71 -17.88
CA VAL A 350 -1.89 -27.37 -17.58
C VAL A 350 -1.58 -28.39 -18.65
N PHE A 351 -0.43 -28.20 -19.30
CA PHE A 351 0.18 -29.15 -20.20
C PHE A 351 1.30 -29.88 -19.47
N SER A 352 1.24 -31.20 -19.41
CA SER A 352 2.26 -32.00 -18.72
C SER A 352 2.86 -33.00 -19.67
N LYS A 353 4.17 -33.21 -19.56
CA LYS A 353 4.80 -34.28 -20.32
C LYS A 353 4.21 -35.62 -19.91
N TRP A 354 4.13 -36.55 -20.86
CA TRP A 354 3.70 -37.92 -20.59
C TRP A 354 4.59 -38.66 -19.58
N ASP A 355 5.83 -38.23 -19.37
CA ASP A 355 6.72 -38.77 -18.34
C ASP A 355 6.57 -38.08 -16.97
N GLU A 356 5.69 -37.08 -16.84
CA GLU A 356 5.44 -36.28 -15.62
C GLU A 356 6.65 -35.50 -15.11
N SER A 357 7.73 -35.41 -15.90
CA SER A 357 8.97 -34.71 -15.53
C SER A 357 8.84 -33.19 -15.59
N GLU A 358 7.92 -32.69 -16.41
CA GLU A 358 7.71 -31.26 -16.66
C GLU A 358 6.22 -30.96 -16.83
N ALA A 359 5.81 -29.79 -16.32
CA ALA A 359 4.50 -29.23 -16.60
C ALA A 359 4.60 -27.72 -16.85
N ILE A 360 3.81 -27.27 -17.82
CA ILE A 360 3.62 -25.87 -18.20
C ILE A 360 2.20 -25.47 -17.84
N ILE A 361 2.07 -24.48 -16.96
CA ILE A 361 0.82 -24.03 -16.38
C ILE A 361 0.56 -22.60 -16.84
N THR A 362 -0.55 -22.37 -17.52
CA THR A 362 -0.98 -21.03 -17.94
C THR A 362 -2.21 -20.61 -17.13
N LEU A 363 -2.13 -19.44 -16.49
CA LEU A 363 -3.22 -18.89 -15.69
C LEU A 363 -3.23 -17.37 -15.72
N HIS A 364 -4.38 -16.78 -15.39
CA HIS A 364 -4.55 -15.34 -15.25
C HIS A 364 -4.42 -14.90 -13.79
N VAL A 365 -3.60 -13.88 -13.53
CA VAL A 365 -3.47 -13.25 -12.20
C VAL A 365 -4.29 -11.96 -12.13
N GLY A 366 -5.47 -12.02 -11.50
CA GLY A 366 -6.37 -10.86 -11.40
C GLY A 366 -6.00 -9.85 -10.32
N ARG A 367 -6.42 -8.59 -10.52
CA ARG A 367 -6.20 -7.46 -9.59
C ARG A 367 -6.75 -7.65 -8.17
N GLY A 368 -7.77 -8.46 -7.98
CA GLY A 368 -8.41 -8.72 -6.68
C GLY A 368 -7.53 -9.47 -5.67
N LEU A 369 -6.33 -9.90 -6.08
CA LEU A 369 -5.33 -10.56 -5.24
C LEU A 369 -3.99 -9.80 -5.24
N CYS A 370 -4.02 -8.50 -5.53
CA CYS A 370 -2.87 -7.61 -5.46
C CYS A 370 -2.47 -7.28 -4.01
N GLY A 371 -1.18 -7.04 -3.78
CA GLY A 371 -0.68 -6.49 -2.51
C GLY A 371 -0.47 -4.99 -2.56
N HIS A 372 -0.03 -4.50 -3.72
CA HIS A 372 0.00 -3.10 -4.08
C HIS A 372 -0.80 -2.94 -5.36
N ASP A 373 -1.46 -1.79 -5.58
CA ASP A 373 -2.35 -1.64 -6.73
C ASP A 373 -1.62 -1.92 -8.06
N GLY A 374 -2.23 -2.75 -8.89
CA GLY A 374 -1.64 -3.27 -10.13
C GLY A 374 -0.48 -4.26 -9.99
N ILE A 375 -0.02 -4.63 -8.78
CA ILE A 375 1.07 -5.59 -8.54
C ILE A 375 0.55 -6.81 -7.78
N THR A 376 0.72 -7.97 -8.38
CA THR A 376 0.35 -9.28 -7.81
C THR A 376 1.02 -9.48 -6.44
N HIS A 377 0.24 -9.87 -5.43
CA HIS A 377 0.77 -10.07 -4.09
C HIS A 377 1.85 -11.16 -4.06
N GLY A 378 2.99 -10.93 -3.39
CA GLY A 378 4.08 -11.90 -3.32
C GLY A 378 3.67 -13.25 -2.73
N GLY A 379 2.78 -13.24 -1.74
CA GLY A 379 2.14 -14.44 -1.19
C GLY A 379 1.28 -15.21 -2.19
N LEU A 380 0.61 -14.56 -3.15
CA LEU A 380 -0.10 -15.26 -4.22
C LEU A 380 0.90 -15.98 -5.13
N ILE A 381 2.02 -15.35 -5.48
CA ILE A 381 3.08 -15.99 -6.27
C ILE A 381 3.61 -17.24 -5.54
N ALA A 382 3.81 -17.16 -4.22
CA ALA A 382 4.21 -18.32 -3.42
C ALA A 382 3.15 -19.43 -3.44
N THR A 383 1.86 -19.09 -3.30
CA THR A 383 0.76 -20.06 -3.42
C THR A 383 0.72 -20.73 -4.81
N LEU A 384 0.91 -19.96 -5.88
CA LEU A 384 0.96 -20.48 -7.24
C LEU A 384 2.14 -21.43 -7.45
N PHE A 385 3.29 -21.13 -6.86
CA PHE A 385 4.43 -22.04 -6.87
C PHE A 385 4.16 -23.31 -6.07
N ASP A 386 3.61 -23.21 -4.86
CA ASP A 386 3.28 -24.37 -4.04
C ASP A 386 2.35 -25.32 -4.81
N GLU A 387 1.27 -24.80 -5.41
CA GLU A 387 0.32 -25.56 -6.23
C GLU A 387 0.99 -26.20 -7.47
N SER A 388 1.75 -25.42 -8.23
CA SER A 388 2.36 -25.89 -9.49
C SER A 388 3.46 -26.93 -9.26
N LEU A 389 4.29 -26.70 -8.23
CA LEU A 389 5.35 -27.62 -7.83
C LEU A 389 4.77 -28.88 -7.19
N ALA A 390 3.74 -28.75 -6.36
CA ALA A 390 3.03 -29.88 -5.77
C ALA A 390 2.50 -30.80 -6.85
N ARG A 391 1.93 -30.26 -7.93
CA ARG A 391 1.43 -31.08 -9.03
C ARG A 391 2.52 -31.96 -9.65
N THR A 392 3.64 -31.36 -10.06
CA THR A 392 4.76 -32.09 -10.68
C THR A 392 5.40 -33.08 -9.70
N ALA A 393 5.53 -32.70 -8.43
CA ALA A 393 6.07 -33.57 -7.39
C ALA A 393 5.14 -34.75 -7.07
N ILE A 394 3.86 -34.49 -6.78
CA ILE A 394 2.85 -35.49 -6.44
C ILE A 394 2.71 -36.48 -7.58
N LEU A 395 2.63 -36.01 -8.82
CA LEU A 395 2.61 -36.89 -9.98
C LEU A 395 3.90 -37.71 -10.09
N SER A 396 5.05 -37.26 -9.59
CA SER A 396 6.29 -38.07 -9.62
C SER A 396 6.41 -39.07 -8.46
N LEU A 397 5.61 -38.95 -7.39
CA LEU A 397 5.73 -39.77 -6.18
C LEU A 397 5.08 -41.16 -6.36
N PRO A 398 5.59 -42.22 -5.70
CA PRO A 398 5.11 -43.60 -5.85
C PRO A 398 3.61 -43.78 -5.62
N ASN A 399 3.06 -43.20 -4.56
CA ASN A 399 1.64 -43.31 -4.21
C ASN A 399 0.82 -42.10 -4.68
N LYS A 400 1.43 -41.16 -5.42
CA LYS A 400 0.80 -39.93 -5.91
C LYS A 400 0.16 -39.10 -4.79
N ILE A 401 0.82 -39.07 -3.63
CA ILE A 401 0.46 -38.27 -2.46
C ILE A 401 1.73 -37.62 -1.92
N GLY A 402 1.69 -36.32 -1.66
CA GLY A 402 2.85 -35.58 -1.17
C GLY A 402 2.44 -34.37 -0.35
N VAL A 403 3.33 -33.94 0.52
CA VAL A 403 3.23 -32.68 1.26
C VAL A 403 4.48 -31.84 1.04
N THR A 404 4.31 -30.53 1.02
CA THR A 404 5.42 -29.57 0.90
C THR A 404 6.27 -29.61 2.16
N ALA A 405 7.54 -30.00 2.04
CA ALA A 405 8.49 -29.99 3.17
C ALA A 405 9.23 -28.65 3.27
N ASN A 406 9.55 -28.04 2.13
CA ASN A 406 10.01 -26.66 2.07
C ASN A 406 9.61 -26.00 0.76
N LEU A 407 9.56 -24.67 0.74
CA LEU A 407 9.40 -23.87 -0.47
C LEU A 407 10.31 -22.65 -0.36
N LYS A 408 11.26 -22.51 -1.29
CA LYS A 408 12.13 -21.34 -1.40
C LYS A 408 11.75 -20.59 -2.66
N VAL A 409 11.32 -19.33 -2.51
CA VAL A 409 10.93 -18.45 -3.61
C VAL A 409 11.93 -17.30 -3.74
N ASN A 410 12.43 -17.07 -4.94
CA ASN A 410 13.28 -15.93 -5.29
C ASN A 410 12.48 -14.96 -6.17
N TYR A 411 12.16 -13.78 -5.66
CA TYR A 411 11.48 -12.73 -6.44
C TYR A 411 12.50 -11.94 -7.26
N ARG A 412 12.27 -11.83 -8.57
CA ARG A 412 13.17 -11.16 -9.52
C ARG A 412 12.66 -9.79 -9.95
N ALA A 413 11.36 -9.66 -10.15
CA ALA A 413 10.73 -8.41 -10.55
C ALA A 413 9.26 -8.34 -10.08
N PRO A 414 8.69 -7.13 -9.91
CA PRO A 414 7.26 -6.97 -9.64
C PRO A 414 6.42 -7.51 -10.79
N LEU A 415 5.53 -8.45 -10.50
CA LEU A 415 4.59 -9.02 -11.46
C LEU A 415 3.32 -8.17 -11.51
N LYS A 416 3.06 -7.53 -12.67
CA LYS A 416 1.81 -6.80 -12.88
C LYS A 416 0.61 -7.75 -12.84
N ALA A 417 -0.52 -7.28 -12.31
CA ALA A 417 -1.78 -8.01 -12.36
C ALA A 417 -2.53 -7.77 -13.67
N ASP A 418 -3.64 -8.48 -13.86
CA ASP A 418 -4.48 -8.54 -15.06
C ASP A 418 -3.72 -8.95 -16.32
N GLN A 419 -2.92 -10.00 -16.18
CA GLN A 419 -2.24 -10.63 -17.31
C GLN A 419 -2.19 -12.15 -17.13
N PHE A 420 -1.99 -12.84 -18.25
CA PHE A 420 -1.64 -14.25 -18.23
C PHE A 420 -0.17 -14.43 -17.89
N VAL A 421 0.10 -15.44 -17.08
CA VAL A 421 1.44 -15.87 -16.69
C VAL A 421 1.61 -17.34 -17.01
N VAL A 422 2.85 -17.71 -17.28
CA VAL A 422 3.25 -19.08 -17.55
C VAL A 422 4.16 -19.53 -16.42
N ILE A 423 3.81 -20.64 -15.77
CA ILE A 423 4.63 -21.30 -14.77
C ILE A 423 5.16 -22.58 -15.39
N LYS A 424 6.48 -22.67 -15.56
CA LYS A 424 7.15 -23.90 -15.98
C LYS A 424 7.70 -24.59 -14.75
N SER A 425 7.26 -25.81 -14.48
CA SER A 425 7.70 -26.64 -13.35
C SER A 425 8.38 -27.91 -13.84
N THR A 426 9.45 -28.33 -13.16
CA THR A 426 10.26 -29.49 -13.56
C THR A 426 10.70 -30.31 -12.34
N LEU A 427 10.77 -31.63 -12.51
CA LEU A 427 11.35 -32.56 -11.56
C LEU A 427 12.89 -32.55 -11.71
N LYS A 428 13.59 -32.16 -10.65
CA LYS A 428 15.07 -32.22 -10.60
C LYS A 428 15.57 -33.61 -10.23
N LYS A 429 14.97 -34.19 -9.20
CA LYS A 429 15.43 -35.46 -8.62
C LYS A 429 14.28 -36.14 -7.89
N LEU A 430 14.17 -37.45 -8.08
CA LEU A 430 13.33 -38.32 -7.27
C LEU A 430 14.24 -39.24 -6.43
N ASP A 431 14.01 -39.29 -5.13
CA ASP A 431 14.80 -40.05 -4.17
C ASP A 431 13.85 -40.79 -3.20
N GLY A 432 13.33 -41.93 -3.67
CA GLY A 432 12.32 -42.72 -2.97
C GLY A 432 11.04 -41.92 -2.70
N ARG A 433 10.84 -41.51 -1.45
CA ARG A 433 9.68 -40.72 -0.99
C ARG A 433 9.90 -39.20 -1.07
N LYS A 434 10.97 -38.74 -1.71
CA LYS A 434 11.35 -37.33 -1.79
C LYS A 434 11.40 -36.88 -3.25
N ALA A 435 10.62 -35.85 -3.61
CA ALA A 435 10.64 -35.23 -4.92
C ALA A 435 11.19 -33.81 -4.81
N PHE A 436 12.30 -33.55 -5.51
CA PHE A 436 12.91 -32.23 -5.62
C PHE A 436 12.44 -31.61 -6.94
N VAL A 437 11.79 -30.45 -6.86
CA VAL A 437 11.16 -29.77 -7.99
C VAL A 437 11.60 -28.31 -8.03
N GLN A 438 11.63 -27.74 -9.23
CA GLN A 438 11.86 -26.31 -9.44
C GLN A 438 10.82 -25.73 -10.39
N ALA A 439 10.56 -24.44 -10.28
CA ALA A 439 9.68 -23.73 -11.20
C ALA A 439 10.13 -22.30 -11.45
N SER A 440 9.66 -21.73 -12.54
CA SER A 440 9.81 -20.32 -12.89
C SER A 440 8.48 -19.76 -13.36
N ILE A 441 8.22 -18.49 -13.04
CA ILE A 441 7.04 -17.75 -13.51
C ILE A 441 7.47 -16.63 -14.47
N THR A 442 6.91 -16.64 -15.66
CA THR A 442 7.15 -15.65 -16.72
C THR A 442 5.85 -15.02 -17.20
N ASP A 443 5.95 -13.88 -17.88
CA ASP A 443 4.86 -13.42 -18.77
C ASP A 443 4.90 -14.19 -20.09
N LEU A 444 3.95 -13.86 -20.99
CA LEU A 444 3.85 -14.45 -22.33
C LEU A 444 5.04 -14.11 -23.24
N GLU A 445 5.83 -13.09 -22.89
CA GLU A 445 7.02 -12.65 -23.63
C GLU A 445 8.30 -13.33 -23.10
N GLY A 446 8.18 -14.13 -22.03
CA GLY A 446 9.28 -14.89 -21.43
C GLY A 446 10.09 -14.13 -20.38
N LYS A 447 9.65 -12.95 -19.93
CA LYS A 447 10.34 -12.22 -18.86
C LYS A 447 10.13 -12.92 -17.52
N LEU A 448 11.23 -13.19 -16.82
CA LEU A 448 11.23 -13.85 -15.51
C LEU A 448 10.82 -12.90 -14.38
N TYR A 449 9.81 -13.30 -13.58
CA TYR A 449 9.36 -12.54 -12.41
C TYR A 449 9.74 -13.19 -11.08
N ALA A 450 9.74 -14.52 -11.03
CA ALA A 450 10.20 -15.27 -9.88
C ALA A 450 10.60 -16.71 -10.26
N ASP A 451 11.36 -17.35 -9.39
CA ASP A 451 11.67 -18.78 -9.47
C ASP A 451 11.60 -19.41 -8.08
N ALA A 452 11.41 -20.71 -8.04
CA ALA A 452 11.27 -21.45 -6.80
C ALA A 452 11.91 -22.83 -6.87
N ASP A 453 12.46 -23.26 -5.74
CA ASP A 453 12.90 -24.63 -5.48
C ASP A 453 12.08 -25.19 -4.30
N SER A 454 11.66 -26.45 -4.40
CA SER A 454 10.88 -27.10 -3.35
C SER A 454 11.18 -28.59 -3.24
N LEU A 455 11.08 -29.09 -2.01
CA LEU A 455 11.08 -30.51 -1.66
C LEU A 455 9.68 -30.91 -1.22
N PHE A 456 9.15 -31.94 -1.87
CA PHE A 456 7.93 -32.64 -1.47
C PHE A 456 8.26 -34.01 -0.92
N ILE A 457 7.52 -34.43 0.11
CA ILE A 457 7.72 -35.72 0.78
C ILE A 457 6.41 -36.51 0.77
N GLU A 458 6.48 -37.78 0.40
CA GLU A 458 5.39 -38.73 0.55
C GLU A 458 5.29 -39.19 2.02
N PRO A 459 4.17 -38.92 2.73
CA PRO A 459 3.96 -39.41 4.10
C PRO A 459 3.97 -40.94 4.17
N LYS A 460 4.38 -41.51 5.30
CA LYS A 460 4.44 -42.99 5.44
C LYS A 460 3.07 -43.67 5.26
N TYR A 461 1.98 -42.96 5.56
CA TYR A 461 0.60 -43.43 5.42
C TYR A 461 -0.02 -43.12 4.04
N ALA A 462 0.76 -42.65 3.06
CA ALA A 462 0.26 -42.28 1.74
C ALA A 462 -0.48 -43.41 1.02
N TYR A 463 -0.08 -44.66 1.24
CA TYR A 463 -0.75 -45.85 0.66
C TYR A 463 -2.24 -45.95 1.05
N LEU A 464 -2.63 -45.41 2.22
CA LEU A 464 -4.03 -45.37 2.66
C LEU A 464 -4.86 -44.32 1.92
N LEU A 465 -4.21 -43.33 1.31
CA LEU A 465 -4.85 -42.16 0.68
C LEU A 465 -4.83 -42.23 -0.85
N LYS A 466 -4.36 -43.34 -1.43
CA LYS A 466 -4.23 -43.51 -2.89
C LYS A 466 -5.54 -43.26 -3.66
N ASN A 467 -6.68 -43.54 -3.05
CA ASN A 467 -8.02 -43.38 -3.63
C ASN A 467 -8.74 -42.09 -3.19
N SER A 468 -8.04 -41.11 -2.61
CA SER A 468 -8.63 -39.85 -2.12
C SER A 468 -9.08 -38.87 -3.21
N GLY A 469 -8.88 -39.22 -4.49
CA GLY A 469 -9.21 -38.39 -5.65
C GLY A 469 -8.26 -37.20 -5.86
N VAL A 470 -7.16 -37.10 -5.09
CA VAL A 470 -6.17 -36.01 -5.20
C VAL A 470 -5.58 -35.94 -6.61
N THR A 471 -5.16 -37.07 -7.17
CA THR A 471 -4.59 -37.16 -8.52
C THR A 471 -5.56 -36.67 -9.60
N GLN A 472 -6.85 -36.98 -9.47
CA GLN A 472 -7.88 -36.54 -10.42
C GLN A 472 -8.12 -35.03 -10.30
N ALA A 473 -8.16 -34.50 -9.07
CA ALA A 473 -8.38 -33.08 -8.81
C ALA A 473 -7.25 -32.20 -9.37
N ILE A 474 -6.00 -32.64 -9.28
CA ILE A 474 -4.83 -31.89 -9.78
C ILE A 474 -4.54 -32.13 -11.28
N GLY A 475 -5.37 -32.91 -11.98
CA GLY A 475 -5.23 -33.15 -13.42
C GLY A 475 -4.16 -34.18 -13.77
N GLY A 476 -4.18 -35.35 -13.13
CA GLY A 476 -3.35 -36.51 -13.51
C GLY A 476 -3.65 -37.01 -14.93
N LYS A 477 -2.83 -37.97 -15.40
CA LYS A 477 -2.97 -38.54 -16.74
C LYS A 477 -4.41 -39.00 -17.04
N PRO A 478 -4.94 -38.71 -18.24
CA PRO A 478 -6.16 -39.35 -18.70
C PRO A 478 -5.95 -40.86 -18.68
N GLU A 479 -6.96 -41.63 -18.26
CA GLU A 479 -6.93 -43.07 -18.47
C GLU A 479 -6.82 -43.32 -19.99
N LYS A 480 -5.79 -44.05 -20.43
CA LYS A 480 -5.79 -44.58 -21.79
C LYS A 480 -7.04 -45.44 -21.89
N PHE A 481 -7.96 -45.09 -22.80
CA PHE A 481 -8.87 -46.08 -23.34
C PHE A 481 -8.01 -47.31 -23.69
N SER A 482 -8.33 -48.46 -23.09
CA SER A 482 -7.78 -49.72 -23.55
C SER A 482 -8.03 -49.78 -25.06
N ASN A 483 -7.03 -50.20 -25.83
CA ASN A 483 -7.12 -50.36 -27.28
C ASN A 483 -8.10 -51.48 -27.71
N GLU A 484 -9.16 -51.74 -26.94
CA GLU A 484 -10.17 -52.78 -27.22
C GLU A 484 -11.46 -52.22 -27.81
N GLU A 485 -11.67 -50.90 -27.87
CA GLU A 485 -12.85 -50.29 -28.50
C GLU A 485 -12.51 -49.46 -29.75
N ARG A 486 -11.63 -50.01 -30.61
CA ARG A 486 -11.58 -49.65 -32.03
C ARG A 486 -11.60 -50.94 -32.87
N PHE A 487 -12.79 -51.50 -33.04
CA PHE A 487 -13.13 -52.36 -34.17
C PHE A 487 -14.53 -52.00 -34.67
#